data_AF-A0A198UM61-F1
#
_entry.id   AF-A0A198UM61-F1
#
_cell.length_a   1.000
_cell.length_b   1.000
_cell.length_c   1.000
_cell.angle_alpha   90.00
_cell.angle_beta   90.00
_cell.angle_gamma   90.00
#
_symmetry.space_group_name_H-M   'P 1'
#
loop_
_entity.id
_entity.type
_entity.pdbx_description
1 polymer ?
#
loop_
_entity_poly.entity_id
_entity_poly.type
_entity_poly.pdbx_seq_one_letter_code
_entity_poly.pdbx_strand_id
1 'polypeptide(L)'
;MRRFLFKLAAHLGRTIQEMEQSISYAEFIEWMAYDRLDPIGGYRHDLQTAHILSVLIGSKGKTISDYLPIDPNPMTDDQRQAYEKARKKAKLDAQMSMLIRHLSKSCGE
;
A
#
# COMPACT_ATOMS: atom_id res chain seq x y z
N MET A 1 2.99 16.21 -7.68
CA MET A 1 2.16 16.29 -8.91
C MET A 1 2.93 15.90 -10.17
N ARG A 2 4.11 16.47 -10.46
CA ARG A 2 4.82 16.19 -11.73
C ARG A 2 5.13 14.71 -12.01
N ARG A 3 5.50 13.92 -10.99
CA ARG A 3 5.69 12.45 -11.13
C ARG A 3 4.45 11.72 -11.65
N PHE A 4 3.27 12.11 -11.18
CA PHE A 4 2.01 11.51 -11.63
C PHE A 4 1.70 11.88 -13.08
N LEU A 5 2.02 13.11 -13.49
CA LEU A 5 1.85 13.54 -14.87
C LEU A 5 2.66 12.70 -15.87
N PHE A 6 3.92 12.36 -15.55
CA PHE A 6 4.72 11.43 -16.37
C PHE A 6 4.05 10.07 -16.51
N LYS A 7 3.56 9.54 -15.39
CA LYS A 7 2.89 8.24 -15.31
C LYS A 7 1.61 8.21 -16.16
N LEU A 8 0.79 9.25 -16.03
CA LEU A 8 -0.46 9.40 -16.78
C LEU A 8 -0.20 9.63 -18.28
N ALA A 9 0.76 10.49 -18.63
CA ALA A 9 1.13 10.74 -20.02
C ALA A 9 1.58 9.44 -20.73
N ALA A 10 2.43 8.65 -20.07
CA ALA A 10 2.85 7.34 -20.59
C ALA A 10 1.68 6.36 -20.75
N HIS A 11 0.73 6.35 -19.81
CA HIS A 11 -0.45 5.48 -19.87
C HIS A 11 -1.39 5.84 -21.03
N LEU A 12 -1.56 7.14 -21.30
CA LEU A 12 -2.41 7.64 -22.38
C LEU A 12 -1.69 7.72 -23.74
N GLY A 13 -0.40 7.36 -23.79
CA GLY A 13 0.40 7.45 -25.01
C GLY A 13 0.62 8.88 -25.51
N ARG A 14 0.65 9.85 -24.60
CA ARG A 14 0.81 11.28 -24.90
C ARG A 14 2.13 11.82 -24.35
N THR A 15 2.60 12.91 -24.93
CA THR A 15 3.71 13.68 -24.36
C THR A 15 3.24 14.50 -23.16
N ILE A 16 4.18 14.90 -22.31
CA ILE A 16 3.88 15.75 -21.16
C ILE A 16 3.35 17.11 -21.60
N GLN A 17 3.92 17.67 -22.67
CA GLN A 17 3.52 18.98 -23.19
C GLN A 17 2.06 18.97 -23.64
N GLU A 18 1.63 17.95 -24.39
CA GLU A 18 0.24 17.79 -24.80
C GLU A 18 -0.70 17.67 -23.58
N MET A 19 -0.28 16.94 -22.55
CA MET A 19 -1.05 16.81 -21.32
C MET A 19 -1.18 18.16 -20.59
N GLU A 20 -0.08 18.88 -20.37
CA GLU A 20 -0.09 20.18 -19.68
C GLU A 20 -0.97 21.23 -20.38
N GLN A 21 -1.11 21.13 -21.71
CA GLN A 21 -1.92 22.05 -22.50
C GLN A 21 -3.41 21.67 -22.58
N SER A 22 -3.75 20.39 -22.46
CA SER A 22 -5.10 19.89 -22.74
C SER A 22 -5.88 19.41 -21.52
N ILE A 23 -5.21 18.89 -20.48
CA ILE A 23 -5.89 18.34 -19.32
C ILE A 23 -6.35 19.45 -18.37
N SER A 24 -7.60 19.37 -17.92
CA SER A 24 -8.08 20.28 -16.88
C SER A 24 -7.53 19.90 -15.50
N TYR A 25 -7.43 20.87 -14.59
CA TYR A 25 -7.01 20.58 -13.21
C TYR A 25 -7.95 19.59 -12.51
N ALA A 26 -9.27 19.73 -12.71
CA ALA A 26 -10.26 18.83 -12.11
C ALA A 26 -10.07 17.38 -12.59
N GLU A 27 -9.95 17.19 -13.90
CA GLU A 27 -9.70 15.86 -14.49
C GLU A 27 -8.37 15.27 -14.00
N PHE A 28 -7.31 16.08 -13.91
CA PHE A 28 -6.03 15.61 -13.38
C PHE A 28 -6.13 15.12 -11.93
N ILE A 29 -6.92 15.79 -11.09
CA ILE A 29 -7.19 15.36 -9.71
C ILE A 29 -8.03 14.08 -9.67
N GLU A 30 -9.01 13.93 -10.56
CA GLU A 30 -9.79 12.69 -10.67
C GLU A 30 -8.91 11.51 -11.06
N TRP A 31 -8.01 11.68 -12.03
CA TRP A 31 -7.01 10.65 -12.37
C TRP A 31 -6.11 10.31 -11.19
N MET A 32 -5.69 11.30 -10.38
CA MET A 32 -4.92 11.04 -9.16
C MET A 32 -5.72 10.26 -8.11
N ALA A 33 -7.02 10.51 -8.00
CA ALA A 33 -7.88 9.77 -7.10
C ALA A 33 -8.07 8.33 -7.59
N TYR A 34 -8.27 8.15 -8.89
CA TYR A 34 -8.40 6.83 -9.52
C TYR A 34 -7.12 5.99 -9.35
N ASP A 35 -5.93 6.58 -9.51
CA ASP A 35 -4.64 5.89 -9.35
C ASP A 35 -4.42 5.29 -7.95
N ARG A 36 -5.12 5.79 -6.92
CA ARG A 36 -5.09 5.22 -5.57
C ARG A 36 -5.91 3.93 -5.44
N LEU A 37 -6.90 3.75 -6.31
CA LEU A 37 -7.75 2.56 -6.36
C LEU A 37 -7.17 1.53 -7.32
N ASP A 38 -6.72 1.99 -8.48
CA ASP A 38 -6.11 1.18 -9.53
C ASP A 38 -4.81 1.84 -10.01
N PRO A 39 -3.66 1.47 -9.42
CA PRO A 39 -2.38 2.08 -9.76
C PRO A 39 -2.04 1.85 -11.23
N ILE A 40 -1.90 2.94 -11.96
CA ILE A 40 -1.42 2.97 -13.34
C ILE A 40 0.04 2.43 -13.37
N GLY A 41 0.49 1.90 -14.50
CA GLY A 41 1.89 1.48 -14.70
C GLY A 41 2.24 0.09 -14.15
N GLY A 42 3.53 -0.18 -14.00
CA GLY A 42 4.06 -1.53 -13.77
C GLY A 42 3.80 -2.13 -12.38
N TYR A 43 3.45 -1.31 -11.39
CA TYR A 43 3.35 -1.75 -10.00
C TYR A 43 2.36 -2.90 -9.79
N ARG A 44 1.23 -2.92 -10.52
CA ARG A 44 0.26 -4.02 -10.47
C ARG A 44 0.88 -5.35 -10.95
N HIS A 45 1.70 -5.29 -12.00
CA HIS A 45 2.37 -6.46 -12.56
C HIS A 45 3.49 -6.96 -11.64
N ASP A 46 4.23 -6.03 -11.03
CA ASP A 46 5.23 -6.34 -10.01
C ASP A 46 4.59 -7.03 -8.80
N LEU A 47 3.44 -6.54 -8.33
CA LEU A 47 2.70 -7.12 -7.22
C LEU A 47 2.20 -8.54 -7.56
N GLN A 48 1.68 -8.75 -8.77
CA GLN A 48 1.28 -10.08 -9.23
C GLN A 48 2.47 -11.05 -9.24
N THR A 49 3.62 -10.60 -9.76
CA THR A 49 4.84 -11.39 -9.82
C THR A 49 5.36 -11.73 -8.42
N ALA A 50 5.38 -10.74 -7.52
CA ALA A 50 5.75 -10.91 -6.11
C ALA A 50 4.87 -11.93 -5.40
N HIS A 51 3.55 -11.90 -5.64
CA HIS A 51 2.61 -12.89 -5.12
C HIS A 51 2.94 -14.31 -5.61
N ILE A 52 3.13 -14.49 -6.91
CA ILE A 52 3.47 -15.79 -7.51
C ILE A 52 4.77 -16.32 -6.89
N LEU A 53 5.80 -15.47 -6.80
CA LEU A 53 7.09 -15.82 -6.24
C LEU A 53 7.01 -16.21 -4.75
N SER A 54 6.19 -15.50 -3.98
CA SER A 54 5.99 -15.79 -2.55
C SER A 54 5.39 -17.19 -2.31
N VAL A 55 4.53 -17.65 -3.23
CA VAL A 55 3.93 -18.99 -3.17
C VAL A 55 4.93 -20.05 -3.64
N LEU A 56 5.66 -19.78 -4.74
CA LEU A 56 6.61 -20.74 -5.32
C LEU A 56 7.83 -21.03 -4.43
N ILE A 57 8.40 -19.99 -3.82
CA ILE A 57 9.63 -20.11 -2.99
C ILE A 57 9.28 -20.42 -1.52
N GLY A 58 8.03 -20.20 -1.14
CA GLY A 58 7.57 -20.26 0.25
C GLY A 58 7.99 -19.03 1.06
N SER A 59 7.09 -18.55 1.91
CA SER A 59 7.32 -17.40 2.78
C SER A 59 8.15 -17.81 4.01
N LYS A 60 9.48 -17.96 3.86
CA LYS A 60 10.41 -18.19 4.99
C LYS A 60 10.61 -16.92 5.84
N GLY A 61 9.53 -16.40 6.41
CA GLY A 61 9.53 -15.13 7.15
C GLY A 61 9.63 -13.88 6.26
N LYS A 62 9.53 -14.05 4.94
CA LYS A 62 9.48 -12.95 3.97
C LYS A 62 8.03 -12.57 3.67
N THR A 63 7.81 -11.28 3.50
CA THR A 63 6.56 -10.66 3.10
C THR A 63 6.52 -10.44 1.59
N ILE A 64 5.34 -10.14 1.04
CA ILE A 64 5.17 -9.83 -0.39
C ILE A 64 6.06 -8.65 -0.81
N SER A 65 6.22 -7.65 0.06
CA SER A 65 7.06 -6.48 -0.19
C SER A 65 8.53 -6.83 -0.44
N ASP A 66 9.04 -7.93 0.14
CA ASP A 66 10.42 -8.37 -0.05
C ASP A 66 10.70 -8.91 -1.46
N TYR A 67 9.65 -9.12 -2.26
CA TYR A 67 9.72 -9.60 -3.63
C TYR A 67 9.40 -8.51 -4.66
N LEU A 68 9.07 -7.29 -4.23
CA LEU A 68 8.82 -6.17 -5.13
C LEU A 68 10.15 -5.59 -5.64
N PRO A 69 10.29 -5.30 -6.94
CA PRO A 69 11.45 -4.59 -7.47
C PRO A 69 11.60 -3.17 -6.90
N ILE A 70 10.47 -2.51 -6.63
CA ILE A 70 10.39 -1.18 -6.01
C ILE A 70 9.40 -1.27 -4.85
N ASP A 71 9.89 -1.17 -3.62
CA ASP A 71 9.06 -1.08 -2.43
C ASP A 71 8.40 0.32 -2.36
N PRO A 72 7.06 0.43 -2.36
CA PRO A 72 6.37 1.71 -2.26
C PRO A 72 6.54 2.36 -0.88
N ASN A 73 6.93 1.61 0.14
CA ASN A 73 7.20 2.10 1.48
C ASN A 73 8.49 1.48 2.03
N PRO A 74 9.66 1.92 1.53
CA PRO A 74 10.94 1.36 1.93
C PRO A 74 11.17 1.62 3.41
N MET A 75 11.31 0.54 4.18
CA MET A 75 11.66 0.59 5.60
C MET A 75 13.03 -0.05 5.81
N THR A 76 13.84 0.54 6.69
CA THR A 76 15.02 -0.16 7.23
C THR A 76 14.58 -1.35 8.07
N ASP A 77 15.47 -2.31 8.31
CA ASP A 77 15.14 -3.47 9.15
C ASP A 77 14.73 -3.06 10.57
N ASP A 78 15.38 -2.04 11.15
CA ASP A 78 15.03 -1.49 12.45
C ASP A 78 13.64 -0.85 12.45
N GLN A 79 13.32 -0.08 11.40
CA GLN A 79 11.99 0.53 11.23
C GLN A 79 10.91 -0.54 11.06
N ARG A 80 11.18 -1.60 10.28
CA ARG A 80 10.27 -2.72 10.06
C ARG A 80 9.99 -3.43 11.38
N GLN A 81 11.03 -3.73 12.17
CA GLN A 81 10.89 -4.35 13.49
C GLN A 81 10.10 -3.47 14.46
N ALA A 82 10.36 -2.16 14.48
CA ALA A 82 9.63 -1.21 15.32
C ALA A 82 8.13 -1.16 14.94
N TYR A 83 7.83 -1.11 13.63
CA TYR A 83 6.47 -1.15 13.11
C TYR A 83 5.75 -2.44 13.49
N GLU A 84 6.40 -3.59 13.32
CA GLU A 84 5.82 -4.88 13.71
C GLU A 84 5.56 -4.99 15.21
N LYS A 85 6.49 -4.50 16.04
CA LYS A 85 6.32 -4.44 17.51
C LYS A 85 5.14 -3.54 17.87
N ALA A 86 5.05 -2.35 17.28
CA ALA A 86 3.94 -1.43 17.50
C ALA A 86 2.60 -2.05 17.09
N ARG A 87 2.54 -2.72 15.94
CA ARG A 87 1.34 -3.41 15.45
C ARG A 87 0.93 -4.56 16.37
N LYS A 88 1.88 -5.35 16.87
CA LYS A 88 1.63 -6.43 17.84
C LYS A 88 1.10 -5.87 19.16
N LYS A 89 1.73 -4.82 19.69
CA LYS A 89 1.27 -4.15 20.91
C LYS A 89 -0.16 -3.63 20.77
N ALA A 90 -0.45 -2.88 19.70
CA ALA A 90 -1.79 -2.36 19.43
C ALA A 90 -2.85 -3.48 19.34
N LYS A 91 -2.51 -4.63 18.75
CA LYS A 91 -3.40 -5.79 18.69
C LYS A 91 -3.67 -6.39 20.07
N LEU A 92 -2.63 -6.52 20.91
CA LEU A 92 -2.78 -6.97 22.30
C LEU A 92 -3.64 -6.01 23.12
N ASP A 93 -3.38 -4.71 23.00
CA ASP A 93 -4.13 -3.67 23.72
C ASP A 93 -5.62 -3.72 23.34
N ALA A 94 -5.93 -3.91 22.05
CA ALA A 94 -7.30 -4.08 21.58
C ALA A 94 -7.96 -5.36 22.11
N GLN A 95 -7.23 -6.49 22.13
CA GLN A 95 -7.72 -7.75 22.69
C GLN A 95 -7.98 -7.65 24.20
N MET A 96 -7.06 -7.03 24.94
CA MET A 96 -7.19 -6.82 26.38
C MET A 96 -8.40 -5.94 26.71
N SER A 97 -8.59 -4.85 25.98
CA SER A 97 -9.76 -3.97 26.09
C SER A 97 -11.07 -4.73 25.86
N MET A 98 -11.13 -5.59 24.83
CA MET A 98 -12.29 -6.45 24.59
C MET A 98 -12.55 -7.41 25.74
N LEU A 99 -11.50 -8.03 26.31
CA LEU A 99 -11.62 -8.96 27.42
C LEU A 99 -12.15 -8.28 28.69
N ILE A 100 -11.58 -7.11 29.04
CA ILE A 100 -12.03 -6.29 30.18
C ILE A 100 -13.51 -5.92 30.03
N ARG A 101 -13.92 -5.51 28.82
CA ARG A 101 -15.31 -5.19 28.52
C ARG A 101 -16.25 -6.39 28.65
N HIS A 102 -15.79 -7.58 28.29
CA HIS A 102 -16.60 -8.79 28.41
C HIS A 102 -16.76 -9.21 29.88
N LEU A 103 -15.67 -9.18 30.65
CA LEU A 103 -15.67 -9.49 32.07
C LEU A 103 -16.50 -8.50 32.88
N SER A 104 -16.46 -7.20 32.57
CA SER A 104 -17.28 -6.20 33.26
C SER A 104 -18.77 -6.34 32.97
N LYS A 105 -19.15 -6.87 31.80
CA LYS A 105 -20.55 -7.21 31.49
C LYS A 105 -21.03 -8.46 32.22
N SER A 106 -20.16 -9.46 32.38
CA SER A 106 -20.48 -10.75 33.03
C SER A 106 -20.60 -10.64 34.55
N CYS A 107 -19.95 -9.66 35.18
CA CYS A 107 -19.96 -9.45 36.63
C CYS A 107 -21.05 -8.46 37.10
N GLY A 108 -21.89 -7.96 36.18
CA GLY A 108 -22.95 -6.97 36.44
C GLY A 108 -24.39 -7.51 36.33
N GLU A 109 -24.56 -8.82 36.18
CA GLU A 109 -25.83 -9.57 36.32
C GLU A 109 -25.77 -10.43 37.59
#